data_AF-A0A3M1NB66-F1
#
_entry.id   AF-A0A3M1NB66-F1
#
_cell.length_a   1.000
_cell.length_b   1.000
_cell.length_c   1.000
_cell.angle_alpha   90.00
_cell.angle_beta   90.00
_cell.angle_gamma   90.00
#
_symmetry.space_group_name_H-M   'P 1'
#
loop_
_entity.id
_entity.type
_entity.pdbx_description
1 polymer ?
#
loop_
_entity_poly.entity_id
_entity_poly.type
_entity_poly.pdbx_seq_one_letter_code
_entity_poly.pdbx_strand_id
1 'polypeptide(L)'
;MRKRQGRGAHAAKVQDNLTEGLIFAGMGRAEVILLYESAEERACFEASRTILGQMGISFREEPLPSIPTLSALRQSIEALGQSVCVWAAGKSAYLLPVVASSLPPTQPLIVIPCPSEAAPLPYLEAIFEVVRGYPLAFTRPRDAQAATLLAVHALAARHPSYADLLQAYLHKRPLQPA
;
A
#
# COMPACT_ATOMS: atom_id res chain seq x y z
N MET A 1 -59.22 21.63 -21.62
CA MET A 1 -57.90 22.22 -21.32
C MET A 1 -57.48 21.84 -19.90
N ARG A 2 -56.49 20.95 -19.74
CA ARG A 2 -55.44 21.02 -18.69
C ARG A 2 -54.42 19.89 -18.95
N LYS A 3 -53.16 20.26 -18.80
CA LYS A 3 -51.98 19.72 -19.49
C LYS A 3 -51.56 18.34 -18.98
N ARG A 4 -51.32 17.41 -19.92
CA ARG A 4 -50.36 16.30 -19.76
C ARG A 4 -48.96 16.90 -19.77
N GLN A 5 -48.20 16.73 -18.70
CA GLN A 5 -46.77 17.03 -18.67
C GLN A 5 -46.02 15.89 -17.98
N GLY A 6 -45.11 15.27 -18.74
CA GLY A 6 -43.79 14.88 -18.26
C GLY A 6 -43.66 13.62 -17.41
N ARG A 7 -43.97 12.44 -17.97
CA ARG A 7 -43.60 11.13 -17.38
C ARG A 7 -42.37 10.47 -18.04
N GLY A 8 -41.51 11.27 -18.68
CA GLY A 8 -40.41 10.76 -19.52
C GLY A 8 -38.99 11.15 -19.11
N ALA A 9 -38.77 11.89 -18.01
CA ALA A 9 -37.45 12.43 -17.67
C ALA A 9 -36.77 11.80 -16.44
N HIS A 10 -37.47 10.93 -15.69
CA HIS A 10 -36.91 10.32 -14.47
C HIS A 10 -36.36 8.90 -14.65
N ALA A 11 -36.68 8.21 -15.76
CA ALA A 11 -36.14 6.87 -16.02
C ALA A 11 -34.74 6.90 -16.65
N ALA A 12 -34.42 7.92 -17.44
CA ALA A 12 -33.11 8.04 -18.09
C ALA A 12 -31.98 8.41 -17.11
N LYS A 13 -32.26 9.20 -16.06
CA LYS A 13 -31.27 9.57 -15.04
C LYS A 13 -30.92 8.46 -14.04
N VAL A 14 -31.73 7.40 -13.96
CA VAL A 14 -31.44 6.26 -13.07
C VAL A 14 -30.56 5.22 -13.78
N GLN A 15 -30.57 5.18 -15.11
CA GLN A 15 -29.68 4.31 -15.89
C GLN A 15 -28.28 4.91 -16.07
N ASP A 16 -28.13 6.23 -16.20
CA ASP A 16 -26.78 6.85 -16.27
C ASP A 16 -26.00 6.73 -14.95
N ASN A 17 -26.66 6.81 -13.79
CA ASN A 17 -25.99 6.63 -12.49
C ASN A 17 -25.59 5.17 -12.19
N LEU A 18 -26.20 4.19 -12.87
CA LEU A 18 -25.75 2.80 -12.76
C LEU A 18 -24.50 2.55 -13.60
N THR A 19 -24.30 3.30 -14.68
CA THR A 19 -23.11 3.17 -15.52
C THR A 19 -21.88 3.84 -14.88
N GLU A 20 -22.04 4.96 -14.18
CA GLU A 20 -20.93 5.58 -13.45
C GLU A 20 -20.53 4.78 -12.19
N GLY A 21 -21.47 4.10 -11.54
CA GLY A 21 -21.18 3.16 -10.44
C GLY A 21 -20.48 1.87 -10.88
N LEU A 22 -20.59 1.49 -12.16
CA LEU A 22 -19.95 0.31 -12.75
C LEU A 22 -18.57 0.60 -13.37
N ILE A 23 -18.20 1.87 -13.55
CA ILE A 23 -16.86 2.25 -14.04
C ILE A 23 -15.82 2.27 -12.89
N PHE A 24 -16.25 2.38 -11.63
CA PHE A 24 -15.37 2.22 -10.46
C PHE A 24 -15.22 0.77 -9.96
N ALA A 25 -15.94 -0.19 -10.53
CA ALA A 25 -15.88 -1.60 -10.15
C ALA A 25 -14.68 -2.36 -10.75
N GLY A 26 -13.79 -1.66 -11.49
CA GLY A 26 -12.64 -2.23 -12.19
C GLY A 26 -11.26 -1.82 -11.66
N MET A 27 -11.16 -1.03 -10.58
CA MET A 27 -9.86 -0.86 -9.90
C MET A 27 -9.66 -2.07 -8.99
N GLY A 28 -8.99 -3.11 -9.52
CA GLY A 28 -8.60 -4.28 -8.75
C GLY A 28 -8.01 -3.88 -7.40
N ARG A 29 -8.43 -4.56 -6.33
CA ARG A 29 -7.90 -4.34 -4.99
C ARG A 29 -6.39 -4.56 -5.05
N ALA A 30 -5.61 -3.49 -4.89
CA ALA A 30 -4.14 -3.59 -4.95
C ALA A 30 -3.64 -4.57 -3.88
N GLU A 31 -2.79 -5.51 -4.28
CA GLU A 31 -2.24 -6.53 -3.38
C GLU A 31 -1.15 -5.96 -2.49
N VAL A 32 -0.37 -5.02 -3.02
CA VAL A 32 0.69 -4.29 -2.32
C VAL A 32 0.36 -2.80 -2.29
N ILE A 33 0.50 -2.19 -1.12
CA ILE A 33 0.38 -0.72 -0.97
C ILE A 33 1.73 -0.18 -0.53
N LEU A 34 2.26 0.76 -1.31
CA LEU A 34 3.51 1.46 -1.05
C LEU A 34 3.19 2.80 -0.36
N LEU A 35 3.45 2.87 0.95
CA LEU A 35 3.17 4.04 1.80
C LEU A 35 4.38 4.97 1.85
N TYR A 36 4.15 6.27 1.77
CA TYR A 36 5.16 7.33 1.89
C TYR A 36 4.50 8.62 2.34
N GLU A 37 5.24 9.61 2.82
CA GLU A 37 4.75 10.97 3.06
C GLU A 37 5.51 11.97 2.18
N SER A 38 6.83 11.81 2.06
CA SER A 38 7.67 12.76 1.33
C SER A 38 8.07 12.26 -0.07
N ALA A 39 8.54 13.19 -0.92
CA ALA A 39 9.12 12.84 -2.21
C ALA A 39 10.37 11.95 -2.09
N GLU A 40 11.16 12.13 -1.03
CA GLU A 40 12.37 11.32 -0.78
C GLU A 40 12.00 9.88 -0.40
N GLU A 41 10.93 9.70 0.39
CA GLU A 41 10.38 8.39 0.74
C GLU A 41 9.77 7.73 -0.51
N ARG A 42 9.02 8.48 -1.31
CA ARG A 42 8.45 7.99 -2.58
C ARG A 42 9.53 7.55 -3.57
N ALA A 43 10.66 8.26 -3.62
CA ALA A 43 11.79 7.90 -4.48
C ALA A 43 12.42 6.57 -4.08
N CYS A 44 12.32 6.15 -2.81
CA CYS A 44 12.83 4.86 -2.35
C CYS A 44 12.19 3.67 -3.08
N PHE A 45 10.98 3.82 -3.61
CA PHE A 45 10.23 2.74 -4.24
C PHE A 45 10.58 2.44 -5.70
N GLU A 46 11.62 3.04 -6.27
CA GLU A 46 12.01 2.77 -7.66
C GLU A 46 12.17 1.27 -7.95
N ALA A 47 12.95 0.57 -7.12
CA ALA A 47 13.15 -0.88 -7.25
C ALA A 47 11.82 -1.65 -7.06
N SER A 48 10.97 -1.23 -6.12
CA SER A 48 9.68 -1.87 -5.87
C SER A 48 8.76 -1.83 -7.09
N ARG A 49 8.66 -0.67 -7.76
CA ARG A 49 7.86 -0.51 -8.99
C ARG A 49 8.33 -1.46 -10.08
N THR A 50 9.65 -1.54 -10.28
CA THR A 50 10.25 -2.41 -11.29
C THR A 50 9.94 -3.88 -10.99
N ILE A 51 10.14 -4.33 -9.76
CA ILE A 51 9.95 -5.73 -9.37
C ILE A 51 8.47 -6.12 -9.46
N LEU A 52 7.58 -5.33 -8.87
CA LEU A 52 6.14 -5.59 -8.87
C LEU A 52 5.58 -5.56 -10.29
N GLY A 53 6.02 -4.60 -11.11
CA GLY A 53 5.65 -4.51 -12.53
C GLY A 53 6.15 -5.70 -13.34
N GLN A 54 7.38 -6.18 -13.09
CA GLN A 54 7.91 -7.39 -13.74
C GLN A 54 7.12 -8.64 -13.38
N MET A 55 6.70 -8.76 -12.11
CA MET A 55 5.91 -9.90 -11.62
C MET A 55 4.42 -9.81 -11.97
N GLY A 56 3.96 -8.68 -12.51
CA GLY A 56 2.53 -8.45 -12.77
C GLY A 56 1.67 -8.33 -11.51
N ILE A 57 2.29 -8.03 -10.35
CA ILE A 57 1.57 -7.88 -9.08
C ILE A 57 0.95 -6.48 -9.02
N SER A 58 -0.33 -6.42 -8.68
CA SER A 58 -1.06 -5.15 -8.56
C SER A 58 -0.58 -4.37 -7.35
N PHE A 59 -0.20 -3.12 -7.57
CA PHE A 59 0.23 -2.23 -6.49
C PHE A 59 -0.25 -0.81 -6.69
N ARG A 60 -0.34 -0.07 -5.60
CA ARG A 60 -0.53 1.38 -5.64
C ARG A 60 0.38 2.08 -4.65
N GLU A 61 0.69 3.32 -4.97
CA GLU A 61 1.40 4.26 -4.11
C GLU A 61 0.38 5.14 -3.41
N GLU A 62 0.43 5.20 -2.07
CA GLU A 62 -0.54 5.93 -1.27
C GLU A 62 0.19 6.86 -0.28
N PRO A 63 0.01 8.18 -0.39
CA PRO A 63 0.63 9.10 0.54
C PRO A 63 -0.07 9.04 1.90
N LEU A 64 0.72 9.00 2.97
CA LEU A 64 0.29 9.24 4.33
C LEU A 64 -0.07 10.72 4.49
N PRO A 65 -1.07 11.04 5.34
CA PRO A 65 -1.46 12.42 5.57
C PRO A 65 -0.33 13.24 6.22
N SER A 66 0.05 14.35 5.59
CA SER A 66 1.10 15.26 6.07
C SER A 66 0.77 15.95 7.40
N ILE A 67 -0.52 16.15 7.70
CA ILE A 67 -1.02 16.63 9.00
C ILE A 67 -1.99 15.58 9.54
N PRO A 68 -1.48 14.53 10.21
CA PRO A 68 -2.31 13.44 10.66
C PRO A 68 -3.07 13.85 11.92
N THR A 69 -4.39 13.70 11.89
CA THR A 69 -5.16 13.45 13.11
C THR A 69 -5.19 11.94 13.36
N LEU A 70 -5.30 11.51 14.62
CA LEU A 70 -5.39 10.09 14.94
C LEU A 70 -6.58 9.42 14.25
N SER A 71 -7.71 10.13 14.12
CA SER A 71 -8.89 9.63 13.42
C SER A 71 -8.65 9.47 11.93
N ALA A 72 -8.05 10.47 11.27
CA ALA A 72 -7.76 10.40 9.84
C ALA A 72 -6.75 9.28 9.54
N LEU A 73 -5.69 9.16 10.35
CA LEU A 73 -4.68 8.12 10.16
C LEU A 73 -5.28 6.72 10.34
N ARG A 74 -6.15 6.52 11.34
CA ARG A 74 -6.86 5.24 11.53
C ARG A 74 -7.75 4.90 10.34
N GLN A 75 -8.54 5.86 9.87
CA GLN A 75 -9.39 5.66 8.69
C GLN A 75 -8.56 5.32 7.45
N SER A 76 -7.43 5.99 7.23
CA SER A 76 -6.51 5.67 6.14
C SER A 76 -5.98 4.25 6.28
N ILE A 77 -5.57 3.82 7.48
CA ILE A 77 -5.05 2.47 7.74
C ILE A 77 -6.14 1.40 7.52
N GLU A 78 -7.35 1.63 8.01
CA GLU A 78 -8.49 0.73 7.81
C GLU A 78 -8.83 0.57 6.32
N ALA A 79 -8.73 1.66 5.54
CA ALA A 79 -8.97 1.65 4.10
C ALA A 79 -7.93 0.83 3.30
N LEU A 80 -6.74 0.55 3.88
CA LEU A 80 -5.73 -0.32 3.26
C LEU A 80 -6.24 -1.76 3.10
N GLY A 81 -7.20 -2.18 3.94
CA GLY A 81 -7.79 -3.51 3.91
C GLY A 81 -6.75 -4.61 4.13
N GLN A 82 -6.92 -5.77 3.49
CA GLN A 82 -6.01 -6.92 3.64
C GLN A 82 -4.79 -6.86 2.71
N SER A 83 -4.33 -5.68 2.32
CA SER A 83 -3.17 -5.54 1.43
C SER A 83 -1.87 -5.70 2.22
N VAL A 84 -0.80 -6.11 1.56
CA VAL A 84 0.54 -6.07 2.17
C VAL A 84 1.07 -4.65 2.07
N CYS A 85 1.43 -4.06 3.20
CA CYS A 85 1.89 -2.68 3.26
C CYS A 85 3.42 -2.63 3.30
N VAL A 86 4.01 -1.84 2.40
CA VAL A 86 5.43 -1.50 2.42
C VAL A 86 5.55 -0.01 2.61
N TRP A 87 6.25 0.43 3.65
CA TRP A 87 6.35 1.84 4.00
C TRP A 87 7.80 2.31 3.99
N ALA A 88 8.09 3.32 3.17
CA ALA A 88 9.32 4.10 3.22
C ALA A 88 9.22 5.13 4.37
N ALA A 89 9.87 4.84 5.50
CA ALA A 89 9.78 5.62 6.73
C ALA A 89 11.07 6.43 6.96
N GLY A 90 10.99 7.73 6.67
CA GLY A 90 12.00 8.73 6.97
C GLY A 90 11.41 9.81 7.87
N LYS A 91 11.00 10.94 7.29
CA LYS A 91 10.35 12.04 8.03
C LYS A 91 9.03 11.60 8.64
N SER A 92 8.32 10.65 8.02
CA SER A 92 7.06 10.13 8.53
C SER A 92 7.21 9.08 9.64
N ALA A 93 8.44 8.65 9.97
CA ALA A 93 8.68 7.56 10.94
C ALA A 93 8.07 7.81 12.32
N TYR A 94 7.86 9.06 12.73
CA TYR A 94 7.18 9.40 13.99
C TYR A 94 5.74 8.83 14.09
N LEU A 95 5.11 8.51 12.95
CA LEU A 95 3.78 7.89 12.90
C LEU A 95 3.81 6.39 13.20
N LEU A 96 4.98 5.77 13.22
CA LEU A 96 5.12 4.32 13.31
C LEU A 96 4.42 3.72 14.53
N PRO A 97 4.49 4.29 15.75
CA PRO A 97 3.74 3.75 16.89
C PRO A 97 2.23 3.74 16.68
N VAL A 98 1.69 4.79 16.06
CA VAL A 98 0.25 4.90 15.79
C VAL A 98 -0.16 3.91 14.70
N VAL A 99 0.62 3.82 13.62
CA VAL A 99 0.37 2.87 12.54
C VAL A 99 0.42 1.43 13.06
N ALA A 100 1.48 1.07 13.79
CA ALA A 100 1.68 -0.26 14.34
C ALA A 100 0.55 -0.69 15.28
N SER A 101 0.07 0.23 16.12
CA SER A 101 -1.05 -0.03 17.04
C SER A 101 -2.43 -0.09 16.38
N SER A 102 -2.57 0.47 15.17
CA SER A 102 -3.85 0.55 14.46
C SER A 102 -4.02 -0.54 13.41
N LEU A 103 -2.92 -1.20 13.01
CA LEU A 103 -2.97 -2.29 12.04
C LEU A 103 -3.53 -3.58 12.67
N PRO A 104 -4.35 -4.33 11.93
CA PRO A 104 -4.70 -5.70 12.30
C PRO A 104 -3.43 -6.56 12.47
N PRO A 105 -3.32 -7.41 13.50
CA PRO A 105 -2.14 -8.26 13.72
C PRO A 105 -1.78 -9.19 12.56
N THR A 106 -2.76 -9.49 11.69
CA THR A 106 -2.62 -10.35 10.52
C THR A 106 -2.22 -9.58 9.25
N GLN A 107 -2.19 -8.25 9.30
CA GLN A 107 -1.85 -7.41 8.14
C GLN A 107 -0.34 -7.13 8.14
N PRO A 108 0.41 -7.64 7.15
CA PRO A 108 1.85 -7.44 7.12
C PRO A 108 2.20 -5.98 6.83
N LEU A 109 3.02 -5.38 7.70
CA LEU A 109 3.66 -4.09 7.49
C LEU A 109 5.18 -4.28 7.45
N ILE A 110 5.78 -3.88 6.34
CA ILE A 110 7.21 -3.92 6.08
C ILE A 110 7.72 -2.49 6.00
N VAL A 111 8.67 -2.14 6.85
CA VAL A 111 9.22 -0.78 6.95
C VAL A 111 10.60 -0.74 6.31
N ILE A 112 10.80 0.24 5.43
CA ILE A 112 12.08 0.59 4.83
C ILE A 112 12.56 1.87 5.53
N PRO A 113 13.64 1.83 6.31
CA PRO A 113 14.21 3.04 6.89
C PRO A 113 14.75 3.95 5.77
N CYS A 114 14.33 5.21 5.76
CA CYS A 114 14.74 6.21 4.77
C CYS A 114 15.48 7.37 5.46
N PRO A 115 16.74 7.18 5.90
CA PRO A 115 17.47 8.20 6.62
C PRO A 115 17.70 9.45 5.75
N SER A 116 17.56 10.61 6.37
CA SER A 116 17.76 11.95 5.79
C SER A 116 18.34 12.89 6.84
N GLU A 117 18.67 14.13 6.47
CA GLU A 117 19.11 15.14 7.45
C GLU A 117 18.06 15.39 8.55
N ALA A 118 16.77 15.40 8.18
CA ALA A 118 15.66 15.61 9.11
C ALA A 118 15.30 14.36 9.93
N ALA A 119 15.72 13.17 9.48
CA ALA A 119 15.46 11.90 10.13
C ALA A 119 16.72 11.01 10.01
N PRO A 120 17.78 11.30 10.78
CA PRO A 120 19.03 10.56 10.71
C PRO A 120 18.85 9.12 11.24
N LEU A 121 19.74 8.21 10.85
CA LEU A 121 19.59 6.79 11.19
C LEU A 121 19.43 6.51 12.71
N PRO A 122 20.20 7.14 13.63
CA PRO A 122 20.01 6.93 15.07
C PRO A 122 18.63 7.35 15.58
N TYR A 123 18.02 8.36 14.97
CA TYR A 123 16.66 8.79 15.29
C TYR A 123 15.64 7.73 14.84
N LEU A 124 15.80 7.19 13.63
CA LEU A 124 14.94 6.11 13.13
C LEU A 124 15.05 4.85 14.00
N GLU A 125 16.28 4.45 14.36
CA GLU A 125 16.52 3.32 15.25
C GLU A 125 15.82 3.51 16.60
N ALA A 126 15.92 4.69 17.22
CA ALA A 126 15.23 4.99 18.47
C ALA A 126 13.69 4.85 18.36
N ILE A 127 13.10 5.25 17.23
CA ILE A 127 11.66 5.04 16.98
C ILE A 127 11.33 3.56 16.83
N PHE A 128 12.18 2.80 16.12
CA PHE A 128 11.95 1.38 15.88
C PHE A 128 11.99 0.57 17.18
N GLU A 129 12.80 0.99 18.15
CA GLU A 129 12.81 0.42 19.50
C GLU A 129 11.47 0.60 20.23
N VAL A 130 10.76 1.71 20.02
CA VAL A 130 9.45 1.97 20.66
C VAL A 130 8.37 0.99 20.20
N VAL A 131 8.50 0.50 18.95
CA VAL A 131 7.55 -0.45 18.37
C VAL A 131 8.02 -1.89 18.44
N ARG A 132 9.11 -2.15 19.18
CA ARG A 132 9.59 -3.50 19.49
C ARG A 132 8.51 -4.25 20.27
N GLY A 133 7.82 -5.16 19.61
CA GLY A 133 6.68 -5.91 20.16
C GLY A 133 5.45 -5.92 19.24
N TYR A 134 5.37 -4.99 18.29
CA TYR A 134 4.40 -5.07 17.20
C TYR A 134 4.90 -6.01 16.09
N PRO A 135 4.01 -6.67 15.33
CA PRO A 135 4.37 -7.61 14.26
C PRO A 135 4.82 -6.87 12.99
N LEU A 136 5.91 -6.13 13.09
CA LEU A 136 6.50 -5.34 12.01
C LEU A 136 7.75 -6.02 11.47
N ALA A 137 7.93 -5.96 10.16
CA ALA A 137 9.20 -6.33 9.53
C ALA A 137 9.99 -5.08 9.18
N PHE A 138 11.28 -5.09 9.45
CA PHE A 138 12.20 -4.02 9.06
C PHE A 138 13.21 -4.54 8.03
N THR A 139 13.53 -3.70 7.06
CA THR A 139 14.61 -3.95 6.10
C THR A 139 15.81 -3.07 6.38
N ARG A 140 16.90 -3.29 5.63
CA ARG A 140 18.05 -2.38 5.68
C ARG A 140 17.64 -0.99 5.18
N PRO A 141 18.32 0.08 5.62
CA PRO A 141 18.03 1.42 5.12
C PRO A 141 18.05 1.49 3.59
N ARG A 142 16.99 2.05 3.01
CA ARG A 142 16.77 2.21 1.56
C ARG A 142 16.72 0.90 0.74
N ASP A 143 16.58 -0.25 1.38
CA ASP A 143 16.53 -1.55 0.70
C ASP A 143 15.11 -1.92 0.27
N ALA A 144 14.60 -1.16 -0.71
CA ALA A 144 13.26 -1.36 -1.26
C ALA A 144 13.12 -2.70 -1.99
N GLN A 145 14.21 -3.24 -2.54
CA GLN A 145 14.21 -4.56 -3.16
C GLN A 145 13.90 -5.65 -2.12
N ALA A 146 14.63 -5.68 -0.99
CA ALA A 146 14.36 -6.65 0.07
C ALA A 146 12.94 -6.52 0.60
N ALA A 147 12.46 -5.29 0.77
CA ALA A 147 11.10 -5.04 1.27
C ALA A 147 10.03 -5.55 0.31
N THR A 148 10.22 -5.35 -1.00
CA THR A 148 9.31 -5.87 -2.02
C THR A 148 9.33 -7.39 -2.07
N LEU A 149 10.49 -8.03 -2.02
CA LEU A 149 10.57 -9.49 -2.02
C LEU A 149 9.91 -10.07 -0.75
N LEU A 150 10.07 -9.42 0.40
CA LEU A 150 9.38 -9.80 1.62
C LEU A 150 7.86 -9.63 1.51
N ALA A 151 7.40 -8.58 0.82
CA ALA A 151 5.98 -8.38 0.55
C ALA A 151 5.41 -9.50 -0.32
N VAL A 152 6.14 -9.91 -1.36
CA VAL A 152 5.76 -11.03 -2.22
C VAL A 152 5.78 -12.36 -1.45
N HIS A 153 6.74 -12.57 -0.55
CA HIS A 153 6.72 -13.72 0.38
C HIS A 153 5.44 -13.73 1.25
N ALA A 154 5.03 -12.56 1.77
CA ALA A 154 3.80 -12.47 2.56
C ALA A 154 2.54 -12.75 1.73
N LEU A 155 2.52 -12.36 0.45
CA LEU A 155 1.47 -12.75 -0.50
C LEU A 155 1.51 -14.25 -0.79
N ALA A 156 2.69 -14.84 -0.99
CA ALA A 156 2.88 -16.27 -1.26
C ALA A 156 2.38 -17.16 -0.10
N ALA A 157 2.48 -16.67 1.14
CA ALA A 157 1.91 -17.35 2.30
C ALA A 157 0.38 -17.44 2.26
N ARG A 158 -0.29 -16.58 1.48
CA ARG A 158 -1.76 -16.55 1.33
C ARG A 158 -2.20 -17.23 0.03
N HIS A 159 -1.44 -17.10 -1.03
CA HIS A 159 -1.75 -17.65 -2.35
C HIS A 159 -0.49 -18.28 -2.98
N PRO A 160 -0.48 -19.59 -3.25
CA PRO A 160 0.69 -20.29 -3.78
C PRO A 160 1.23 -19.76 -5.12
N SER A 161 0.39 -19.12 -5.96
CA SER A 161 0.80 -18.57 -7.26
C SER A 161 1.93 -17.53 -7.15
N TYR A 162 1.97 -16.73 -6.08
CA TYR A 162 3.08 -15.78 -5.88
C TYR A 162 4.39 -16.48 -5.49
N ALA A 163 4.35 -17.70 -4.95
CA ALA A 163 5.55 -18.46 -4.65
C ALA A 163 6.29 -18.81 -5.95
N ASP A 164 5.55 -19.21 -6.99
CA ASP A 164 6.12 -19.52 -8.31
C ASP A 164 6.72 -18.27 -8.98
N LEU A 165 6.01 -17.14 -8.92
CA LEU A 165 6.52 -15.84 -9.38
C LEU A 165 7.83 -15.45 -8.69
N LEU A 166 7.87 -15.60 -7.37
CA LEU A 166 9.04 -15.26 -6.57
C LEU A 166 10.22 -16.17 -6.90
N GLN A 167 9.98 -17.48 -7.02
CA GLN A 167 11.01 -18.44 -7.42
C GLN A 167 11.52 -18.16 -8.85
N ALA A 168 10.63 -17.82 -9.78
CA ALA A 168 11.01 -17.45 -11.13
C ALA A 168 11.88 -16.19 -11.15
N TYR A 169 11.51 -15.17 -10.37
CA TYR A 169 12.29 -13.94 -10.25
C TYR A 169 13.69 -14.18 -9.65
N LEU A 170 13.78 -14.90 -8.53
CA LEU A 170 15.05 -15.20 -7.86
C LEU A 170 16.00 -16.02 -8.75
N HIS A 171 15.45 -16.93 -9.56
CA HIS A 171 16.22 -17.75 -10.51
C HIS A 171 16.40 -17.10 -11.88
N LYS A 172 15.97 -15.84 -12.08
CA LYS A 172 16.03 -15.12 -13.36
C LYS A 172 15.38 -15.90 -14.52
N ARG A 173 14.31 -16.64 -14.23
CA ARG A 173 13.50 -17.37 -15.21
C ARG A 173 12.42 -16.45 -15.80
N PRO A 174 11.83 -16.79 -16.96
CA PRO A 174 10.71 -16.03 -17.50
C PRO A 174 9.56 -15.97 -16.50
N LEU A 175 9.05 -14.77 -16.23
CA LEU A 175 7.91 -14.55 -15.34
C LEU A 175 6.62 -14.83 -16.11
N GLN A 176 5.75 -15.65 -15.55
CA GLN A 176 4.37 -15.82 -16.04
C GLN A 176 3.46 -15.03 -15.11
N PRO A 177 2.55 -14.18 -15.63
CA PRO A 177 1.67 -13.38 -14.78
C PRO A 177 0.79 -14.26 -13.88
N ALA A 178 0.49 -13.77 -12.68
CA ALA A 178 -0.44 -14.40 -11.73
C ALA A 178 -1.88 -14.43 -12.24
#